data_AF-A0A832LCA7-F1
#
_entry.id   AF-A0A832LCA7-F1
#
_cell.length_a   1.000
_cell.length_b   1.000
_cell.length_c   1.000
_cell.angle_alpha   90.00
_cell.angle_beta   90.00
_cell.angle_gamma   90.00
#
_symmetry.space_group_name_H-M   'P 1'
#
loop_
_entity.id
_entity.type
_entity.pdbx_description
1 polymer ?
#
loop_
_entity_poly.entity_id
_entity_poly.type
_entity_poly.pdbx_seq_one_letter_code
_entity_poly.pdbx_strand_id
1 'polypeptide(L)'
;MQVYNTWGSFSSYLYEIRYIILFYVLGDWASTVYALPLGTEYNLVPAMILECYGIYHLLLVKVGFIFLLFYAAPLIKTSSKRWTLTKHIIESIGIFVTVNNLMVVWYGNSLIQALGLI
;
A
#
# COMPACT_ATOMS: atom_id res chain seq x y z
N MET A 1 -30.35 4.10 -22.91
CA MET A 1 -29.25 4.43 -21.98
C MET A 1 -29.30 3.45 -20.82
N GLN A 2 -28.39 2.47 -20.77
CA GLN A 2 -28.27 1.60 -19.60
C GLN A 2 -27.51 2.36 -18.51
N VAL A 3 -28.20 2.66 -17.43
CA VAL A 3 -27.59 3.20 -16.20
C VAL A 3 -26.78 2.07 -15.60
N TYR A 4 -25.45 2.17 -15.70
CA TYR A 4 -24.54 1.26 -15.01
C TYR A 4 -24.70 1.49 -13.49
N ASN A 5 -25.50 0.65 -12.84
CA ASN A 5 -25.55 0.55 -11.38
C ASN A 5 -24.20 0.00 -10.88
N THR A 6 -23.21 0.87 -10.70
CA THR A 6 -21.82 0.52 -10.35
C THR A 6 -21.55 0.49 -8.86
N TRP A 7 -22.58 0.33 -8.03
CA TRP A 7 -22.38 0.03 -6.61
C TRP A 7 -22.33 -1.49 -6.44
N GLY A 8 -21.22 -2.09 -6.88
CA GLY A 8 -20.88 -3.44 -6.45
C GLY A 8 -20.80 -3.44 -4.91
N SER A 9 -21.40 -4.45 -4.28
CA SER A 9 -21.34 -4.61 -2.82
C SER A 9 -19.89 -4.43 -2.32
N PHE A 10 -19.70 -3.79 -1.17
CA PHE A 10 -18.38 -3.53 -0.58
C PHE A 10 -17.51 -4.80 -0.53
N SER A 11 -18.13 -5.97 -0.30
CA SER A 11 -17.45 -7.27 -0.36
C SER A 11 -16.85 -7.58 -1.75
N SER A 12 -17.56 -7.26 -2.83
CA SER A 12 -17.06 -7.44 -4.21
C SER A 12 -15.90 -6.48 -4.49
N TYR A 13 -15.93 -5.28 -3.94
CA TYR A 13 -14.84 -4.33 -4.04
C TYR A 13 -13.59 -4.84 -3.31
N LEU A 14 -13.73 -5.30 -2.05
CA LEU A 14 -12.61 -5.87 -1.29
C LEU A 14 -11.96 -7.05 -2.01
N TYR A 15 -12.76 -7.94 -2.60
CA TYR A 15 -12.23 -9.05 -3.40
C TYR A 15 -11.49 -8.59 -4.65
N GLU A 16 -11.95 -7.49 -5.26
CA GLU A 16 -11.34 -6.90 -6.45
C GLU A 16 -9.97 -6.26 -6.16
N ILE A 17 -9.79 -5.67 -4.98
CA ILE A 17 -8.54 -5.02 -4.55
C ILE A 17 -7.68 -5.90 -3.64
N ARG A 18 -7.94 -7.20 -3.57
CA ARG A 18 -7.28 -8.12 -2.61
C ARG A 18 -5.75 -8.09 -2.67
N TYR A 19 -5.15 -7.88 -3.84
CA TYR A 19 -3.70 -7.79 -3.99
C TYR A 19 -3.14 -6.46 -3.48
N ILE A 20 -3.91 -5.37 -3.59
CA ILE A 20 -3.59 -4.10 -2.91
C ILE A 20 -3.60 -4.33 -1.40
N ILE A 21 -4.64 -4.97 -0.87
CA ILE A 21 -4.70 -5.28 0.57
C ILE A 21 -3.51 -6.15 0.99
N LEU A 22 -3.20 -7.19 0.21
CA LEU A 22 -2.13 -8.13 0.54
C LEU A 22 -0.75 -7.49 0.51
N PHE A 23 -0.41 -6.70 -0.53
CA PHE A 23 0.94 -6.14 -0.68
C PHE A 23 1.07 -4.74 -0.08
N TYR A 24 0.14 -3.84 -0.38
CA TYR A 24 0.24 -2.44 0.07
C TYR A 24 -0.15 -2.28 1.54
N VAL A 25 -1.10 -3.08 2.05
CA VAL A 25 -1.53 -3.00 3.46
C VAL A 25 -0.74 -3.99 4.32
N LEU A 26 -0.93 -5.29 4.10
CA LEU A 26 -0.37 -6.33 4.98
C LEU A 26 1.14 -6.52 4.76
N GLY A 27 1.58 -6.68 3.51
CA GLY A 27 2.98 -6.91 3.15
C GLY A 27 3.88 -5.78 3.63
N ASP A 28 3.52 -4.55 3.26
CA ASP A 28 4.27 -3.37 3.69
C ASP A 28 4.29 -3.27 5.22
N TRP A 29 3.13 -3.31 5.88
CA TRP A 29 3.06 -3.23 7.34
C TRP A 29 3.86 -4.33 8.06
N ALA A 30 3.74 -5.58 7.63
CA ALA A 30 4.47 -6.69 8.22
C ALA A 30 5.98 -6.57 8.00
N SER A 31 6.40 -6.14 6.80
CA SER A 31 7.82 -5.88 6.50
C SER A 31 8.39 -4.73 7.34
N THR A 32 7.59 -3.70 7.58
CA THR A 32 7.93 -2.58 8.47
C THR A 32 8.05 -3.01 9.93
N VAL A 33 7.11 -3.83 10.43
CA VAL A 33 7.17 -4.43 11.77
C VAL A 33 8.44 -5.25 11.96
N TYR A 34 8.85 -6.00 10.95
CA TYR A 34 10.07 -6.80 10.99
C TYR A 34 11.36 -5.97 10.87
N ALA A 35 11.32 -4.85 10.16
CA ALA A 35 12.46 -3.94 10.00
C ALA A 35 12.74 -3.09 11.24
N LEU A 36 11.69 -2.70 11.97
CA LEU A 36 11.73 -1.89 13.19
C LEU A 36 12.83 -2.25 14.20
N PRO A 37 12.99 -3.51 14.64
CA PRO A 37 14.02 -3.89 15.60
C PRO A 37 15.44 -3.97 15.01
N LEU A 38 15.60 -3.90 13.67
CA LEU A 38 16.87 -4.12 12.97
C LEU A 38 17.56 -2.85 12.48
N GLY A 39 16.88 -1.69 12.49
CA GLY A 39 17.47 -0.40 12.11
C GLY A 39 16.42 0.65 11.73
N THR A 40 16.79 1.93 11.85
CA THR A 40 15.91 3.10 11.65
C THR A 40 15.26 3.11 10.27
N GLU A 41 13.93 3.27 10.23
CA GLU A 41 13.21 3.57 9.01
C GLU A 41 13.79 4.82 8.32
N TYR A 42 14.26 4.68 7.08
CA TYR A 42 14.81 5.80 6.31
C TYR A 42 13.74 6.71 5.69
N ASN A 43 12.45 6.40 5.84
CA ASN A 43 11.36 7.23 5.32
C ASN A 43 10.84 8.19 6.41
N LEU A 44 11.00 9.49 6.19
CA LEU A 44 10.62 10.57 7.13
C LEU A 44 9.16 10.49 7.63
N VAL A 45 8.20 10.18 6.75
CA VAL A 45 6.77 10.22 7.10
C VAL A 45 6.36 8.99 7.93
N PRO A 46 6.65 7.74 7.52
CA PRO A 46 6.40 6.56 8.33
C PRO A 46 7.16 6.56 9.66
N ALA A 47 8.44 6.99 9.65
CA ALA A 47 9.26 7.07 10.87
C ALA A 47 8.68 8.03 11.91
N MET A 48 8.21 9.20 11.47
CA MET A 48 7.59 10.20 12.37
C MET A 48 6.27 9.68 12.97
N ILE A 49 5.44 8.99 12.18
CA ILE A 49 4.18 8.40 12.68
C ILE A 49 4.48 7.24 13.63
N LEU A 50 5.49 6.43 13.33
CA LEU A 50 5.93 5.32 14.14
C LEU A 50 6.49 5.78 15.49
N GLU A 51 7.31 6.83 15.50
CA GLU A 51 7.91 7.40 16.71
C GLU A 51 6.87 8.09 17.60
N CYS A 52 5.88 8.79 17.01
CA CYS A 52 4.87 9.52 17.78
C CYS A 52 3.63 8.69 18.16
N TYR A 53 3.22 7.73 17.34
CA TYR A 53 1.95 7.02 17.48
C TYR A 53 2.07 5.49 17.43
N GLY A 54 3.21 4.96 17.02
CA GLY A 54 3.44 3.51 16.95
C GLY A 54 2.83 2.83 15.71
N ILE A 55 3.20 1.56 15.53
CA ILE A 55 3.00 0.77 14.31
C ILE A 55 1.53 0.50 13.95
N TYR A 56 0.62 0.55 14.93
CA TYR A 56 -0.81 0.35 14.70
C TYR A 56 -1.47 1.54 13.98
N HIS A 57 -0.95 2.76 14.16
CA HIS A 57 -1.45 3.94 13.48
C HIS A 57 -1.07 3.96 12.00
N LEU A 58 0.09 3.41 11.64
CA LEU A 58 0.47 3.19 10.24
C LEU A 58 -0.51 2.26 9.50
N LEU A 59 -0.97 1.20 10.18
CA LEU A 59 -2.00 0.31 9.64
C LEU A 59 -3.33 1.05 9.45
N LEU A 60 -3.69 1.93 10.39
CA LEU A 60 -4.92 2.73 10.33
C LEU A 60 -4.92 3.69 9.12
N VAL A 61 -3.78 4.34 8.83
CA VAL A 61 -3.63 5.18 7.63
C VAL A 61 -3.84 4.38 6.34
N LYS A 62 -3.27 3.17 6.27
CA LYS A 62 -3.43 2.27 5.11
C LYS A 62 -4.87 1.78 4.94
N VAL A 63 -5.55 1.46 6.04
CA VAL A 63 -6.98 1.12 6.02
C VAL A 63 -7.81 2.33 5.56
N GLY A 64 -7.51 3.53 6.06
CA GLY A 64 -8.13 4.78 5.60
C GLY A 64 -7.94 5.01 4.10
N PHE A 65 -6.76 4.71 3.56
CA PHE A 65 -6.49 4.77 2.13
C PHE A 65 -7.41 3.81 1.32
N ILE A 66 -7.67 2.60 1.82
CA ILE A 66 -8.62 1.67 1.17
C ILE A 66 -10.04 2.26 1.13
N PHE A 67 -10.50 2.88 2.21
CA PHE A 67 -11.81 3.56 2.22
C PHE A 67 -11.87 4.75 1.26
N LEU A 68 -10.79 5.54 1.19
CA LEU A 68 -10.69 6.64 0.24
C LEU A 68 -10.68 6.13 -1.21
N LEU A 69 -9.96 5.03 -1.47
CA LEU A 69 -9.95 4.36 -2.77
C LEU A 69 -11.35 3.82 -3.13
N PHE A 70 -12.11 3.33 -2.15
CA PHE A 70 -13.50 2.89 -2.35
C PHE A 70 -14.39 4.08 -2.74
N TYR A 71 -14.24 5.21 -2.06
CA TYR A 71 -14.97 6.44 -2.38
C TYR A 71 -14.59 7.02 -3.76
N ALA A 72 -13.32 6.91 -4.14
CA ALA A 72 -12.81 7.37 -5.44
C ALA A 72 -13.09 6.38 -6.59
N ALA A 73 -13.35 5.10 -6.30
CA ALA A 73 -13.54 4.06 -7.29
C ALA A 73 -14.64 4.37 -8.33
N PRO A 74 -15.83 4.92 -7.97
CA PRO A 74 -16.85 5.29 -8.95
C PRO A 74 -16.37 6.32 -9.98
N LEU A 75 -15.54 7.28 -9.57
CA LEU A 75 -14.98 8.30 -10.47
C LEU A 75 -13.95 7.70 -11.43
N ILE A 76 -13.10 6.79 -10.95
CA ILE A 76 -12.03 6.16 -11.74
C ILE A 76 -12.60 5.07 -12.66
N LYS A 77 -13.61 4.32 -12.19
CA LYS A 77 -14.30 3.27 -12.94
C LYS A 77 -15.11 3.78 -14.15
N THR A 78 -15.18 5.09 -14.37
CA THR A 78 -15.67 5.68 -15.65
C THR A 78 -14.94 5.11 -16.86
N SER A 79 -13.69 4.64 -16.71
CA SER A 79 -13.00 3.84 -17.71
C SER A 79 -12.43 2.57 -17.07
N SER A 80 -12.92 1.40 -17.52
CA SER A 80 -12.43 0.08 -17.06
C SER A 80 -10.90 -0.05 -17.21
N LYS A 81 -10.33 0.49 -18.30
CA LYS A 81 -8.86 0.52 -18.50
C LYS A 81 -8.14 1.34 -17.44
N ARG A 82 -8.67 2.52 -17.09
CA ARG A 82 -8.06 3.40 -16.06
C ARG A 82 -8.08 2.73 -14.69
N TRP A 83 -9.20 2.11 -14.32
CA TRP A 83 -9.32 1.39 -13.05
C TRP A 83 -8.35 0.22 -12.93
N THR A 84 -8.23 -0.61 -13.98
CA THR A 84 -7.26 -1.72 -14.00
C THR A 84 -5.82 -1.22 -13.90
N LEU A 85 -5.48 -0.14 -14.63
CA LEU A 85 -4.15 0.47 -14.54
C LEU A 85 -3.86 1.01 -13.13
N THR A 86 -4.79 1.74 -12.53
CA THR A 86 -4.66 2.25 -11.16
C THR A 86 -4.43 1.12 -10.16
N LYS A 87 -5.17 0.00 -10.27
CA LYS A 87 -4.97 -1.16 -9.40
C LYS A 87 -3.55 -1.71 -9.52
N HIS A 88 -3.08 -1.98 -10.74
CA HIS A 88 -1.74 -2.52 -10.96
C HIS A 88 -0.62 -1.57 -10.52
N ILE A 89 -0.80 -0.26 -10.68
CA ILE A 89 0.16 0.73 -10.16
C ILE A 89 0.24 0.62 -8.64
N ILE A 90 -0.90 0.63 -7.94
CA ILE A 90 -0.92 0.56 -6.47
C ILE A 90 -0.36 -0.78 -5.98
N GLU A 91 -0.74 -1.89 -6.62
CA GLU A 91 -0.19 -3.22 -6.33
C GLU A 91 1.33 -3.24 -6.50
N SER A 92 1.86 -2.70 -7.62
CA SER A 92 3.29 -2.65 -7.89
C SER A 92 4.04 -1.78 -6.88
N ILE A 93 3.47 -0.64 -6.50
CA ILE A 93 4.04 0.20 -5.43
C ILE A 93 4.08 -0.58 -4.11
N GLY A 94 2.99 -1.26 -3.73
CA GLY A 94 2.94 -2.07 -2.53
C GLY A 94 4.00 -3.17 -2.50
N ILE A 95 4.15 -3.89 -3.62
CA ILE A 95 5.21 -4.91 -3.78
C ILE A 95 6.59 -4.26 -3.65
N PHE A 96 6.84 -3.15 -4.34
CA PHE A 96 8.12 -2.46 -4.31
C PHE A 96 8.53 -2.04 -2.89
N VAL A 97 7.61 -1.43 -2.13
CA VAL A 97 7.90 -1.01 -0.75
C VAL A 97 8.11 -2.23 0.17
N THR A 98 7.27 -3.26 0.03
CA THR A 98 7.43 -4.51 0.82
C THR A 98 8.80 -5.17 0.57
N VAL A 99 9.21 -5.28 -0.69
CA VAL A 99 10.51 -5.86 -1.06
C VAL A 99 11.65 -4.96 -0.58
N ASN A 100 11.51 -3.64 -0.69
CA ASN A 100 12.50 -2.70 -0.18
C ASN A 100 12.72 -2.87 1.34
N ASN A 101 11.64 -2.96 2.12
CA ASN A 101 11.71 -3.18 3.56
C ASN A 101 12.30 -4.56 3.90
N LEU A 102 11.92 -5.61 3.16
CA LEU A 102 12.50 -6.95 3.32
C LEU A 102 14.00 -7.00 2.99
N MET A 103 14.45 -6.25 1.98
CA MET A 103 15.88 -6.17 1.67
C MET A 103 16.67 -5.47 2.77
N VAL A 104 16.12 -4.42 3.38
CA VAL A 104 16.73 -3.79 4.57
C VAL A 104 16.87 -4.82 5.69
N VAL A 105 15.84 -5.64 5.92
CA VAL A 105 15.86 -6.71 6.94
C VAL A 105 16.91 -7.77 6.66
N TRP A 106 17.02 -8.26 5.42
CA TRP A 106 17.90 -9.40 5.09
C TRP A 106 19.35 -9.01 4.77
N TYR A 107 19.56 -7.85 4.16
CA TYR A 107 20.87 -7.43 3.63
C TYR A 107 21.42 -6.18 4.33
N GLY A 108 20.65 -5.52 5.20
CA GLY A 108 21.05 -4.26 5.83
C GLY A 108 21.06 -3.06 4.87
N ASN A 109 20.80 -3.25 3.58
CA ASN A 109 20.74 -2.22 2.55
C ASN A 109 19.33 -2.11 1.96
N SER A 110 18.88 -0.89 1.69
CA SER A 110 17.61 -0.65 0.99
C SER A 110 17.73 -0.88 -0.52
N LEU A 111 16.63 -1.21 -1.22
CA LEU A 111 16.60 -1.23 -2.70
C LEU A 111 16.98 0.13 -3.27
N ILE A 112 16.62 1.20 -2.57
CA ILE A 112 16.92 2.58 -2.93
C ILE A 112 18.44 2.83 -2.86
N GLN A 113 19.15 2.29 -1.86
CA GLN A 113 20.62 2.29 -1.81
C GLN A 113 21.23 1.35 -2.85
N ALA A 114 20.67 0.15 -3.04
CA ALA A 114 21.18 -0.81 -4.03
C ALA A 114 21.04 -0.31 -5.48
N LEU A 115 20.04 0.54 -5.75
CA LEU A 115 19.84 1.25 -7.02
C LEU A 115 20.64 2.56 -7.12
N GLY A 116 21.40 2.94 -6.09
CA GLY A 116 22.26 4.13 -6.09
C GLY A 116 21.50 5.46 -6.09
N LEU A 117 20.26 5.49 -5.59
CA LEU A 117 19.46 6.71 -5.50
C LEU A 117 19.80 7.59 -4.28
N ILE A 118 20.73 7.15 -3.43
CA ILE A 118 21.42 7.91 -2.37
C ILE A 118 22.85 7.36 -2.25
#